data_AF-A0A961Y3C8-F1
#
_entry.id   AF-A0A961Y3C8-F1
#
_cell.length_a   1.000
_cell.length_b   1.000
_cell.length_c   1.000
_cell.angle_alpha   90.00
_cell.angle_beta   90.00
_cell.angle_gamma   90.00
#
_symmetry.space_group_name_H-M   'P 1'
#
loop_
_entity.id
_entity.type
_entity.pdbx_description
1 polymer ?
#
loop_
_entity_poly.entity_id
_entity_poly.type
_entity_poly.pdbx_seq_one_letter_code
_entity_poly.pdbx_strand_id
1 'polypeptide(L)'
;MTWDPRLTLMRAELSRDLGLVKAWCGHKYPDLPGYTLVAAAKFFEALGIAMEVSVAEAEQSFDDAPVIRSALGALSVLGYFADTVEAKWTSPGIVVCAADLPAHERLAAVRHFHDIGLCP
;
A
#
# COMPACT_ATOMS: atom_id res chain seq x y z
N MET A 1 -8.13 23.27 -10.10
CA MET A 1 -7.81 22.29 -9.05
C MET A 1 -6.38 21.83 -9.30
N THR A 2 -5.42 22.35 -8.54
CA THR A 2 -3.98 22.08 -8.72
C THR A 2 -3.59 20.87 -7.88
N TRP A 3 -3.10 19.83 -8.55
CA TRP A 3 -2.52 18.65 -7.93
C TRP A 3 -1.30 19.02 -7.10
N ASP A 4 -1.07 18.35 -5.97
CA ASP A 4 0.20 18.50 -5.26
C ASP A 4 1.32 17.85 -6.10
N PRO A 5 2.28 18.63 -6.64
CA PRO A 5 3.30 18.10 -7.54
C PRO A 5 4.19 17.06 -6.85
N ARG A 6 4.31 17.08 -5.52
CA ARG A 6 5.11 16.13 -4.75
C ARG A 6 4.61 14.70 -4.91
N LEU A 7 3.29 14.49 -4.85
CA LEU A 7 2.70 13.15 -5.01
C LEU A 7 2.95 12.59 -6.41
N THR A 8 2.92 13.45 -7.43
CA THR A 8 3.18 13.02 -8.81
C THR A 8 4.65 12.63 -9.01
N LEU A 9 5.57 13.38 -8.40
CA LEU A 9 7.00 13.06 -8.42
C LEU A 9 7.31 11.76 -7.64
N MET A 10 6.59 11.51 -6.55
CA MET A 10 6.75 10.30 -5.72
C MET A 10 5.97 9.09 -6.24
N ARG A 11 5.22 9.20 -7.33
CA ARG A 11 4.36 8.12 -7.84
C ARG A 11 5.08 6.79 -8.00
N ALA A 12 6.32 6.80 -8.51
CA ALA A 12 7.10 5.59 -8.71
C ALA A 12 7.51 4.93 -7.38
N GLU A 13 7.89 5.75 -6.39
CA GLU A 13 8.24 5.29 -5.04
C GLU A 13 7.02 4.73 -4.32
N LEU A 14 5.90 5.45 -4.31
CA LEU A 14 4.62 5.01 -3.74
C LEU A 14 4.13 3.70 -4.37
N SER A 15 4.29 3.55 -5.69
CA SER A 15 3.95 2.32 -6.40
C SER A 15 4.87 1.15 -6.03
N ARG A 16 6.17 1.40 -5.89
CA ARG A 16 7.16 0.41 -5.44
C ARG A 16 6.85 -0.06 -4.03
N ASP A 17 6.59 0.86 -3.10
CA ASP A 17 6.26 0.56 -1.71
C ASP A 17 4.98 -0.27 -1.61
N LEU A 18 3.96 0.08 -2.39
CA LEU A 18 2.74 -0.72 -2.48
C LEU A 18 3.02 -2.12 -3.10
N GLY A 19 4.02 -2.25 -3.96
CA GLY A 19 4.55 -3.52 -4.45
C GLY A 19 5.20 -4.37 -3.35
N LEU A 20 5.98 -3.76 -2.44
CA LEU A 20 6.56 -4.43 -1.28
C LEU A 20 5.44 -4.95 -0.37
N VAL A 21 4.44 -4.11 -0.12
CA VAL A 21 3.26 -4.45 0.68
C VAL A 21 2.46 -5.58 0.03
N LYS A 22 2.25 -5.55 -1.29
CA LYS A 22 1.60 -6.65 -2.04
C LYS A 22 2.37 -7.95 -1.89
N ALA A 23 3.70 -7.92 -1.94
CA ALA A 23 4.53 -9.11 -1.72
C ALA A 23 4.35 -9.69 -0.31
N TRP A 24 4.26 -8.83 0.71
CA TRP A 24 3.95 -9.25 2.08
C TRP A 24 2.57 -9.90 2.19
N CYS A 25 1.54 -9.26 1.66
CA CYS A 25 0.18 -9.81 1.67
C CYS A 25 0.12 -11.16 0.93
N GLY A 26 0.81 -11.30 -0.19
CA GLY A 26 0.91 -12.58 -0.91
C GLY A 26 1.63 -13.67 -0.13
N HIS A 27 2.63 -13.32 0.69
CA HIS A 27 3.27 -14.27 1.59
C HIS A 27 2.34 -14.75 2.71
N LYS A 28 1.59 -13.84 3.31
CA LYS A 28 0.66 -14.13 4.41
C LYS A 28 -0.60 -14.88 3.95
N TYR A 29 -1.00 -14.67 2.71
CA TYR A 29 -2.21 -15.25 2.12
C TYR A 29 -1.91 -15.94 0.79
N PRO A 30 -1.11 -17.03 0.80
CA PRO A 30 -0.63 -17.68 -0.43
C PRO A 30 -1.74 -18.34 -1.27
N ASP A 31 -2.89 -18.63 -0.66
CA ASP A 31 -4.01 -19.33 -1.28
C ASP A 31 -5.03 -18.37 -1.95
N LEU A 32 -4.82 -17.06 -1.87
CA LEU A 32 -5.72 -16.09 -2.50
C LEU A 32 -5.53 -16.04 -4.02
N PRO A 33 -6.60 -15.75 -4.79
CA PRO A 33 -6.51 -15.54 -6.23
C PRO A 33 -5.62 -14.33 -6.57
N GLY A 34 -5.23 -14.19 -7.83
CA GLY A 34 -4.52 -12.99 -8.28
C GLY A 34 -5.36 -11.72 -8.04
N TYR A 35 -4.72 -10.68 -7.49
CA TYR A 35 -5.36 -9.39 -7.27
C TYR A 35 -4.42 -8.20 -7.50
N THR A 36 -5.01 -7.04 -7.78
CA THR A 36 -4.34 -5.76 -7.92
C THR A 36 -4.57 -4.92 -6.67
N LEU A 37 -3.52 -4.75 -5.86
CA LEU A 37 -3.51 -3.85 -4.73
C LEU A 37 -3.36 -2.41 -5.22
N VAL A 38 -4.26 -1.53 -4.81
CA VAL A 38 -4.23 -0.10 -5.14
C VAL A 38 -4.30 0.73 -3.87
N ALA A 39 -3.84 1.97 -3.96
CA ALA A 39 -4.02 2.95 -2.90
C ALA A 39 -4.35 4.33 -3.45
N ALA A 40 -5.23 5.04 -2.74
CA ALA A 40 -5.36 6.48 -2.89
C ALA A 40 -4.36 7.15 -1.93
N ALA A 41 -3.33 7.80 -2.49
CA ALA A 41 -2.31 8.50 -1.74
C ALA A 41 -2.64 10.00 -1.65
N LYS A 42 -2.54 10.57 -0.44
CA LYS A 42 -2.85 11.98 -0.15
C LYS A 42 -1.77 12.56 0.74
N PHE A 43 -1.50 13.86 0.58
CA PHE A 43 -0.59 14.59 1.46
C PHE A 43 -1.37 15.44 2.46
N PHE A 44 -1.02 15.29 3.73
CA PHE A 44 -1.52 16.06 4.86
C PHE A 44 -0.35 16.80 5.51
N GLU A 45 -0.41 18.13 5.63
CA GLU A 45 0.73 18.93 6.11
C GLU A 45 1.25 18.50 7.50
N ALA A 46 0.37 18.08 8.40
CA ALA A 46 0.73 17.68 9.76
C ALA A 46 1.13 16.19 9.89
N LEU A 47 0.75 15.35 8.93
CA LEU A 47 0.87 13.88 9.03
C LEU A 47 1.77 13.29 7.92
N GLY A 48 2.13 14.04 6.88
CA GLY A 48 2.84 13.51 5.74
C GLY A 48 1.91 12.79 4.76
N ILE A 49 2.33 11.63 4.24
CA ILE A 49 1.56 10.91 3.21
C ILE A 49 0.68 9.86 3.88
N ALA A 50 -0.62 9.91 3.57
CA ALA A 50 -1.57 8.87 3.92
C ALA A 50 -1.93 8.03 2.69
N MET A 51 -2.16 6.73 2.90
CA MET A 51 -2.50 5.78 1.85
C MET A 51 -3.73 4.95 2.25
N GLU A 52 -4.85 5.20 1.56
CA GLU A 52 -6.08 4.40 1.69
C GLU A 52 -6.02 3.24 0.72
N VAL A 53 -5.95 2.00 1.22
CA VAL A 53 -5.74 0.79 0.41
C VAL A 53 -7.06 0.13 0.00
N SER A 54 -7.10 -0.42 -1.21
CA SER A 54 -8.20 -1.23 -1.71
C SER A 54 -7.70 -2.26 -2.73
N VAL A 55 -8.60 -3.15 -3.18
CA VAL A 55 -8.36 -4.10 -4.28
C VAL A 55 -9.17 -3.62 -5.49
N ALA A 56 -8.49 -3.28 -6.59
CA ALA A 56 -9.17 -2.77 -7.79
C ALA A 56 -9.65 -3.87 -8.73
N GLU A 57 -8.92 -4.98 -8.79
CA GLU A 57 -9.19 -6.12 -9.67
C GLU A 57 -8.83 -7.40 -8.93
N ALA A 58 -9.71 -8.41 -9.02
CA ALA A 58 -9.48 -9.74 -8.48
C ALA A 58 -9.91 -10.76 -9.54
N GLU A 59 -9.08 -11.78 -9.77
CA GLU A 59 -9.40 -12.87 -10.71
C GLU A 59 -10.67 -13.61 -10.30
N GLN A 60 -10.94 -13.67 -9.00
CA GLN A 60 -12.12 -14.28 -8.38
C GLN A 60 -12.56 -13.43 -7.19
N SER A 61 -13.86 -13.45 -6.85
CA SER A 61 -14.36 -12.77 -5.65
C SER A 61 -13.80 -13.44 -4.39
N PHE A 62 -13.29 -12.64 -3.45
CA PHE A 62 -12.80 -13.10 -2.16
C PHE A 62 -13.04 -12.02 -1.08
N ASP A 63 -12.94 -12.41 0.19
CA ASP A 63 -12.92 -11.45 1.31
C ASP A 63 -11.57 -10.74 1.35
N ASP A 64 -11.53 -9.48 0.90
CA ASP A 64 -10.32 -8.66 0.84
C ASP A 64 -9.98 -7.99 2.17
N ALA A 65 -10.86 -8.03 3.17
CA ALA A 65 -10.65 -7.35 4.44
C ALA A 65 -9.36 -7.80 5.18
N PRO A 66 -8.96 -9.09 5.20
CA PRO A 66 -7.69 -9.52 5.76
C PRO A 66 -6.47 -8.95 5.01
N VAL A 67 -6.55 -8.89 3.68
CA VAL A 67 -5.50 -8.32 2.82
C VAL A 67 -5.35 -6.83 3.09
N ILE A 68 -6.47 -6.10 3.13
CA ILE A 68 -6.48 -4.66 3.43
C ILE A 68 -5.87 -4.40 4.80
N ARG A 69 -6.30 -5.11 5.86
CA ARG A 69 -5.73 -4.95 7.21
C ARG A 69 -4.21 -5.19 7.25
N SER A 70 -3.76 -6.24 6.57
CA SER A 70 -2.32 -6.55 6.50
C SER A 70 -1.54 -5.50 5.71
N ALA A 71 -2.13 -4.98 4.63
CA ALA A 71 -1.54 -3.92 3.82
C ALA A 71 -1.40 -2.61 4.62
N LEU A 72 -2.42 -2.24 5.39
CA LEU A 72 -2.38 -1.07 6.26
C LEU A 72 -1.29 -1.18 7.34
N GLY A 73 -1.13 -2.36 7.95
CA GLY A 73 -0.04 -2.63 8.89
C GLY A 73 1.35 -2.48 8.26
N ALA A 74 1.53 -3.02 7.06
CA ALA A 74 2.79 -2.91 6.33
C ALA A 74 3.09 -1.46 5.87
N LEU A 75 2.08 -0.71 5.43
CA LEU A 75 2.24 0.71 5.09
C LEU A 75 2.59 1.57 6.30
N SER A 76 1.99 1.29 7.46
CA SER A 76 2.31 2.01 8.70
C SER A 76 3.79 1.87 9.09
N VAL A 77 4.36 0.68 8.89
CA VAL A 77 5.79 0.43 9.08
C VAL A 77 6.65 1.26 8.13
N LEU A 78 6.22 1.42 6.88
CA LEU A 78 6.93 2.22 5.88
C LEU A 78 6.79 3.73 6.13
N GLY A 79 6.10 4.13 7.20
CA GLY A 79 5.92 5.52 7.61
C GLY A 79 4.70 6.20 7.01
N TYR A 80 3.82 5.45 6.33
CA TYR A 80 2.57 5.98 5.80
C TYR A 80 1.46 5.99 6.83
N PHE A 81 0.63 7.02 6.79
CA PHE A 81 -0.59 7.05 7.59
C PHE A 81 -1.67 6.18 6.94
N ALA A 82 -2.10 5.15 7.65
CA ALA A 82 -3.04 4.15 7.15
C ALA A 82 -4.50 4.44 7.55
N ASP A 83 -4.75 5.40 8.45
CA ASP A 83 -6.08 5.81 8.88
C ASP A 83 -6.25 7.33 8.68
N THR A 84 -7.26 7.70 7.90
CA THR A 84 -7.59 9.09 7.53
C THR A 84 -8.97 9.51 8.00
N VAL A 85 -9.66 8.71 8.83
CA VAL A 85 -11.07 8.91 9.21
C VAL A 85 -11.33 10.29 9.81
N GLU A 86 -10.33 10.90 10.47
CA GLU A 86 -10.45 12.23 11.10
C GLU A 86 -9.66 13.34 10.38
N ALA A 87 -8.92 13.02 9.33
CA ALA A 87 -8.02 13.97 8.70
C ALA A 87 -8.80 14.89 7.73
N LYS A 88 -8.72 16.22 7.94
CA LYS A 88 -9.29 17.19 6.99
C LYS A 88 -8.44 17.24 5.72
N TRP A 89 -9.09 17.03 4.58
CA TRP A 89 -8.44 16.90 3.28
C TRP A 89 -7.93 18.27 2.83
N THR A 90 -6.61 18.40 2.64
CA THR A 90 -6.00 19.66 2.21
C THR A 90 -5.56 19.65 0.74
N SER A 91 -5.51 18.49 0.08
CA SER A 91 -5.02 18.37 -1.30
C SER A 91 -5.73 17.27 -2.12
N PRO A 92 -5.80 17.40 -3.47
CA PRO A 92 -6.20 16.31 -4.34
C PRO A 92 -5.18 15.17 -4.26
N GLY A 93 -5.64 13.96 -3.94
CA GLY A 93 -4.79 12.75 -3.90
C GLY A 93 -4.62 12.09 -5.26
N ILE A 94 -3.66 11.17 -5.39
CA ILE A 94 -3.45 10.34 -6.57
C ILE A 94 -3.84 8.88 -6.29
N VAL A 95 -4.20 8.14 -7.33
CA VAL A 95 -4.29 6.67 -7.26
C VAL A 95 -2.98 6.08 -7.76
N VAL A 96 -2.47 5.10 -7.01
CA VAL A 96 -1.28 4.30 -7.33
C VAL A 96 -1.62 2.81 -7.26
N CYS A 97 -1.05 2.04 -8.19
CA CYS A 97 -1.13 0.58 -8.18
C CYS A 97 0.18 0.01 -7.67
N ALA A 98 0.13 -1.17 -7.04
CA ALA A 98 1.32 -1.91 -6.66
C ALA A 98 2.17 -2.21 -7.89
N ALA A 99 3.47 -1.91 -7.81
CA ALA A 99 4.42 -2.29 -8.84
C ALA A 99 4.60 -3.82 -8.86
N ASP A 100 4.78 -4.39 -10.04
CA ASP A 100 5.22 -5.78 -10.18
C ASP A 100 6.72 -5.88 -9.90
N LEU A 101 7.03 -6.41 -8.72
CA LEU A 101 8.40 -6.54 -8.26
C LEU A 101 9.04 -7.86 -8.72
N PRO A 102 10.33 -7.85 -9.08
CA PRO A 102 11.06 -9.08 -9.36
C PRO A 102 11.18 -9.96 -8.10
N ALA A 103 11.38 -11.26 -8.30
CA ALA A 103 11.32 -12.26 -7.23
C ALA A 103 12.25 -11.95 -6.03
N HIS A 104 13.46 -11.44 -6.29
CA HIS A 104 14.43 -11.11 -5.24
C HIS A 104 13.97 -9.92 -4.38
N GLU A 105 13.34 -8.90 -4.97
CA GLU A 105 12.79 -7.77 -4.23
C GLU A 105 11.57 -8.18 -3.40
N ARG A 106 10.70 -9.05 -3.94
CA ARG A 106 9.58 -9.62 -3.17
C ARG A 106 10.07 -10.38 -1.95
N LEU A 107 11.10 -11.21 -2.10
CA LEU A 107 11.66 -11.98 -0.99
C LEU A 107 12.32 -11.07 0.06
N ALA A 108 13.03 -10.03 -0.40
CA ALA A 108 13.61 -9.02 0.49
C ALA A 108 12.53 -8.24 1.26
N ALA A 109 11.42 -7.90 0.61
CA ALA A 109 10.27 -7.24 1.25
C ALA A 109 9.67 -8.11 2.35
N VAL A 110 9.39 -9.38 2.04
CA VAL A 110 8.84 -10.34 3.01
C VAL A 110 9.76 -10.47 4.23
N ARG A 111 11.07 -10.62 3.99
CA ARG A 111 12.06 -10.67 5.06
C ARG A 111 12.07 -9.38 5.89
N HIS A 112 12.04 -8.22 5.25
CA HIS A 112 12.03 -6.94 5.94
C HIS A 112 10.84 -6.82 6.89
N PHE A 113 9.62 -7.11 6.42
CA PHE A 113 8.41 -7.03 7.25
C PHE A 113 8.39 -8.09 8.36
N HIS A 114 8.94 -9.27 8.11
CA HIS A 114 9.12 -10.28 9.15
C HIS A 114 10.12 -9.81 10.23
N ASP A 115 11.27 -9.26 9.85
CA ASP A 115 12.36 -8.87 10.77
C ASP A 115 11.95 -7.74 11.73
N ILE A 116 11.02 -6.88 11.33
CA ILE A 116 10.47 -5.80 12.17
C ILE A 116 9.27 -6.22 13.02
N GLY A 117 8.85 -7.48 12.96
CA GLY A 117 7.80 -8.03 13.82
C GLY A 117 6.37 -7.77 13.35
N LEU A 118 6.14 -7.49 12.06
CA LEU A 118 4.81 -7.73 11.50
C LEU A 118 4.61 -9.25 11.47
N CYS A 119 4.05 -9.79 12.56
CA CYS A 119 3.81 -11.23 12.66
C CYS A 119 2.84 -11.72 11.57
N PRO A 120 3.02 -12.98 11.12
CA PRO A 120 2.06 -13.66 10.26
C PRO A 120 0.68 -13.74 10.89
#